data_AF-E2J879-F1
#
_entry.id   AF-E2J879-F1
#
_cell.length_a   1.000
_cell.length_b   1.000
_cell.length_c   1.000
_cell.angle_alpha   90.00
_cell.angle_beta   90.00
_cell.angle_gamma   90.00
#
_symmetry.space_group_name_H-M   'P 1'
#
loop_
_entity.id
_entity.type
_entity.pdbx_description
1 polymer ?
#
loop_
_entity_poly.entity_id
_entity_poly.type
_entity_poly.pdbx_seq_one_letter_code
_entity_poly.pdbx_strand_id
1 'polypeptide(L)'
;APFHKVGFADFWLADQLNSLSVILMDLEYMICFYSFELKWDESKGLLPNDSQEQEFCHKYTYGVRAIVQCIPAWLRFIQCLRRYRDTRRAFPHLVNAGKYSTTFFTVTFAALYSTHKERGHSDTVVFFYLWVFFCIISAYYYCAIIEDVILRFAWTIQISITATTFKPHVGDIIATVFAPL
;
A
#
# COMPACT_ATOMS: atom_id res chain seq x y z
N ALA A 1 -7.85 -17.15 -12.88
CA ALA A 1 -7.92 -18.62 -12.62
C ALA A 1 -6.52 -19.18 -12.34
N PRO A 2 -6.35 -20.24 -11.52
CA PRO A 2 -5.05 -20.86 -11.25
C PRO A 2 -4.46 -21.62 -12.45
N PHE A 3 -5.26 -21.85 -13.50
CA PHE A 3 -4.92 -22.58 -14.72
C PHE A 3 -4.85 -21.71 -15.97
N HIS A 4 -4.93 -20.38 -15.84
CA HIS A 4 -4.85 -19.46 -16.98
C HIS A 4 -3.67 -18.50 -16.80
N LYS A 5 -2.99 -18.20 -17.91
CA LYS A 5 -1.86 -17.26 -17.92
C LYS A 5 -2.36 -15.90 -17.44
N VAL A 6 -1.67 -15.32 -16.46
CA VAL A 6 -2.05 -14.01 -15.91
C VAL A 6 -1.91 -12.97 -17.02
N GLY A 7 -3.02 -12.34 -17.37
CA GLY A 7 -3.08 -11.36 -18.45
C GLY A 7 -2.69 -9.96 -17.99
N PHE A 8 -2.51 -9.05 -18.94
CA PHE A 8 -2.31 -7.63 -18.64
C PHE A 8 -3.50 -7.04 -17.86
N ALA A 9 -4.72 -7.43 -18.19
CA ALA A 9 -5.94 -6.96 -17.52
C ALA A 9 -5.97 -7.29 -16.02
N ASP A 10 -5.53 -8.50 -15.63
CA ASP A 10 -5.45 -8.88 -14.21
C ASP A 10 -4.44 -8.01 -13.46
N PHE A 11 -3.29 -7.75 -14.09
CA PHE A 11 -2.23 -6.93 -13.51
C PHE A 11 -2.64 -5.47 -13.37
N TRP A 12 -3.30 -4.93 -14.41
CA TRP A 12 -3.84 -3.58 -14.43
C TRP A 12 -4.94 -3.39 -13.38
N LEU A 13 -5.91 -4.29 -13.31
CA LEU A 13 -6.99 -4.22 -12.32
C LEU A 13 -6.45 -4.24 -10.89
N ALA A 14 -5.47 -5.10 -10.60
CA ALA A 14 -4.86 -5.16 -9.28
C ALA A 14 -4.03 -3.90 -8.94
N ASP A 15 -3.46 -3.21 -9.95
CA ASP A 15 -2.82 -1.90 -9.77
C ASP A 15 -3.83 -0.84 -9.35
N GLN A 16 -4.96 -0.80 -10.07
CA GLN A 16 -6.03 0.16 -9.80
C GLN A 16 -6.65 -0.10 -8.42
N LEU A 17 -6.89 -1.35 -8.04
CA LEU A 17 -7.42 -1.71 -6.71
C LEU A 17 -6.47 -1.31 -5.57
N ASN A 18 -5.16 -1.41 -5.78
CA ASN A 18 -4.18 -1.01 -4.76
C ASN A 18 -4.22 0.51 -4.51
N SER A 19 -4.36 1.30 -5.57
CA SER A 19 -4.53 2.76 -5.50
C SER A 19 -5.91 3.17 -4.97
N LEU A 20 -6.94 2.33 -5.15
CA LEU A 20 -8.30 2.55 -4.67
C LEU A 20 -8.51 2.13 -3.19
N SER A 21 -7.49 1.59 -2.53
CA SER A 21 -7.60 1.06 -1.16
C SER A 21 -8.18 2.06 -0.15
N VAL A 22 -7.83 3.35 -0.26
CA VAL A 22 -8.41 4.42 0.58
C VAL A 22 -9.90 4.60 0.30
N ILE A 23 -10.28 4.68 -0.97
CA ILE A 23 -11.67 4.86 -1.38
C ILE A 23 -12.53 3.65 -1.00
N LEU A 24 -11.97 2.44 -1.04
CA LEU A 24 -12.67 1.24 -0.58
C LEU A 24 -12.95 1.24 0.93
N MET A 25 -12.05 1.81 1.74
CA MET A 25 -12.28 1.99 3.19
C MET A 25 -13.34 3.05 3.47
N ASP A 26 -13.32 4.16 2.73
CA ASP A 26 -14.33 5.22 2.90
C ASP A 26 -15.71 4.74 2.44
N LEU A 27 -15.76 3.94 1.37
CA LEU A 27 -16.99 3.31 0.88
C LEU A 27 -17.55 2.31 1.89
N GLU A 28 -16.71 1.47 2.51
CA GLU A 28 -17.10 0.56 3.59
C GLU A 28 -17.74 1.31 4.75
N TYR A 29 -17.05 2.37 5.23
CA TYR A 29 -17.56 3.21 6.32
C TYR A 29 -18.90 3.86 5.95
N MET A 30 -19.02 4.40 4.74
CA MET A 30 -20.25 5.01 4.26
C MET A 30 -21.40 3.99 4.22
N ILE A 31 -21.16 2.79 3.69
CA ILE A 31 -22.15 1.70 3.67
C ILE A 31 -22.58 1.35 5.10
N CYS A 32 -21.63 1.22 6.04
CA CYS A 32 -21.92 0.91 7.43
C CYS A 32 -22.77 2.00 8.09
N PHE A 33 -22.38 3.27 7.93
CA PHE A 33 -23.07 4.42 8.50
C PHE A 33 -24.53 4.51 8.04
N TYR A 34 -24.77 4.43 6.72
CA TYR A 34 -26.12 4.50 6.17
C TYR A 34 -26.98 3.26 6.48
N SER A 35 -26.37 2.11 6.73
CA SER A 35 -27.11 0.87 7.01
C SER A 35 -27.47 0.72 8.49
N PHE A 36 -26.56 1.10 9.40
CA PHE A 36 -26.66 0.74 10.82
C PHE A 36 -26.77 1.95 11.76
N GLU A 37 -26.20 3.10 11.41
CA GLU A 37 -26.22 4.29 12.28
C GLU A 37 -27.34 5.27 11.90
N LEU A 38 -27.75 5.29 10.62
CA LEU A 38 -28.80 6.20 10.17
C LEU A 38 -30.21 5.65 10.46
N LYS A 39 -30.99 6.36 11.29
CA LYS A 39 -32.42 6.06 11.53
C LYS A 39 -33.29 6.65 10.41
N TRP A 40 -33.63 5.82 9.43
CA TRP A 40 -34.42 6.23 8.25
C TRP A 40 -35.90 6.57 8.53
N ASP A 41 -36.42 6.22 9.72
CA ASP A 41 -37.84 6.31 10.08
C ASP A 41 -38.19 7.59 10.88
N GLU A 42 -37.20 8.36 11.33
CA GLU A 42 -37.43 9.60 12.08
C GLU A 42 -37.32 10.85 11.19
N SER A 43 -38.40 11.62 11.10
CA SER A 43 -38.47 12.87 10.33
C SER A 43 -37.71 14.05 10.97
N LYS A 44 -37.33 13.91 12.24
CA LYS A 44 -36.39 14.82 12.92
C LYS A 44 -34.99 14.26 12.73
N GLY A 45 -34.46 14.48 11.54
CA GLY A 45 -33.08 14.10 11.25
C GLY A 45 -32.12 14.71 12.27
N LEU A 46 -31.07 13.92 12.54
CA LEU A 46 -29.76 14.28 13.07
C LEU A 46 -29.47 13.79 14.49
N LEU A 47 -28.74 12.68 14.48
CA LEU A 47 -27.87 12.12 15.51
C LEU A 47 -28.59 11.61 16.78
N PRO A 48 -28.26 10.38 17.24
CA PRO A 48 -28.73 9.93 18.54
C PRO A 48 -28.28 10.93 19.61
N ASN A 49 -29.23 11.43 20.40
CA ASN A 49 -29.02 12.41 21.47
C ASN A 49 -28.20 11.83 22.65
N ASP A 50 -28.00 10.52 22.68
CA ASP A 50 -27.20 9.83 23.69
C ASP A 50 -25.80 9.53 23.19
N SER A 51 -24.84 10.24 23.77
CA SER A 51 -23.38 10.07 23.66
C SER A 51 -22.83 8.68 24.08
N GLN A 52 -23.66 7.64 24.14
CA GLN A 52 -23.32 6.30 24.65
C GLN A 52 -23.71 5.13 23.74
N GLU A 53 -24.31 5.33 22.56
CA GLU A 53 -24.43 4.22 21.60
C GLU A 53 -23.08 4.04 20.90
N GLN A 54 -22.38 2.97 21.31
CA GLN A 54 -21.11 2.51 20.76
C GLN A 54 -21.02 2.75 19.26
N GLU A 55 -19.96 3.44 18.82
CA GLU A 55 -19.58 3.60 17.41
C GLU A 55 -19.39 2.22 16.76
N PHE A 56 -20.50 1.58 16.41
CA PHE A 56 -20.54 0.20 15.93
C PHE A 56 -19.76 0.11 14.63
N CYS A 57 -19.91 1.13 13.77
CA CYS A 57 -19.09 1.25 12.59
C CYS A 57 -17.62 1.41 12.97
N HIS A 58 -17.18 2.35 13.82
CA HIS A 58 -15.75 2.46 14.15
C HIS A 58 -15.14 1.20 14.79
N LYS A 59 -15.85 0.50 15.69
CA LYS A 59 -15.34 -0.72 16.36
C LYS A 59 -15.37 -1.96 15.47
N TYR A 60 -16.45 -2.20 14.73
CA TYR A 60 -16.57 -3.36 13.82
C TYR A 60 -15.71 -3.16 12.55
N THR A 61 -15.53 -1.91 12.14
CA THR A 61 -14.65 -1.50 11.02
C THR A 61 -13.19 -1.88 11.27
N TYR A 62 -12.67 -2.01 12.50
CA TYR A 62 -11.25 -2.38 12.66
C TYR A 62 -10.88 -3.71 11.97
N GLY A 63 -11.75 -4.72 12.07
CA GLY A 63 -11.53 -6.02 11.41
C GLY A 63 -11.85 -5.97 9.92
N VAL A 64 -12.93 -5.31 9.52
CA VAL A 64 -13.35 -5.23 8.11
C VAL A 64 -12.40 -4.35 7.32
N ARG A 65 -11.95 -3.21 7.86
CA ARG A 65 -10.92 -2.33 7.30
C ARG A 65 -9.58 -3.03 7.12
N ALA A 66 -9.21 -3.93 8.05
CA ALA A 66 -8.03 -4.78 7.90
C ALA A 66 -8.17 -5.71 6.68
N ILE A 67 -9.35 -6.29 6.46
CA ILE A 67 -9.63 -7.15 5.29
C ILE A 67 -9.63 -6.33 4.00
N VAL A 68 -10.30 -5.18 3.98
CA VAL A 68 -10.38 -4.27 2.81
C VAL A 68 -9.00 -3.77 2.40
N GLN A 69 -8.11 -3.49 3.35
CA GLN A 69 -6.71 -3.15 3.06
C GLN A 69 -5.87 -4.35 2.60
N CYS A 70 -6.11 -5.54 3.14
CA CYS A 70 -5.35 -6.73 2.79
C CYS A 70 -5.70 -7.28 1.39
N ILE A 71 -6.94 -7.14 0.93
CA ILE A 71 -7.40 -7.73 -0.34
C ILE A 71 -6.60 -7.21 -1.56
N PRO A 72 -6.44 -5.89 -1.78
CA PRO A 72 -5.66 -5.39 -2.90
C PRO A 72 -4.19 -5.84 -2.86
N ALA A 73 -3.57 -5.80 -1.67
CA ALA A 73 -2.20 -6.24 -1.47
C ALA A 73 -2.04 -7.75 -1.73
N TRP A 74 -3.01 -8.56 -1.32
CA TRP A 74 -3.07 -10.01 -1.57
C TRP A 74 -3.13 -10.36 -3.05
N LEU A 75 -3.98 -9.68 -3.81
CA LEU A 75 -4.08 -9.89 -5.25
C LEU A 75 -2.74 -9.58 -5.95
N ARG A 76 -2.08 -8.48 -5.57
CA ARG A 76 -0.76 -8.10 -6.10
C ARG A 76 0.34 -9.07 -5.70
N PHE A 77 0.35 -9.52 -4.46
CA PHE A 77 1.30 -10.50 -3.94
C PHE A 77 1.23 -11.81 -4.74
N ILE A 78 0.03 -12.38 -4.90
CA ILE A 78 -0.17 -13.61 -5.68
C ILE A 78 0.25 -13.43 -7.13
N GLN A 79 -0.06 -12.30 -7.75
CA GLN A 79 0.33 -12.04 -9.13
C GLN A 79 1.85 -11.97 -9.30
N CYS A 80 2.56 -11.33 -8.37
CA CYS A 80 4.02 -11.29 -8.37
C CYS A 80 4.64 -12.68 -8.19
N LEU A 81 4.07 -13.52 -7.31
CA LEU A 81 4.48 -14.91 -7.15
C LEU A 81 4.19 -15.78 -8.38
N ARG A 82 3.03 -15.62 -9.01
CA ARG A 82 2.69 -16.33 -10.26
C ARG A 82 3.66 -15.95 -11.38
N ARG A 83 3.99 -14.66 -11.51
CA ARG A 83 4.98 -14.19 -12.49
C ARG A 83 6.37 -14.74 -12.20
N TYR A 84 6.79 -14.82 -10.93
CA TYR A 84 8.03 -15.47 -10.52
C TYR A 84 8.05 -16.96 -10.90
N ARG A 85 6.95 -17.68 -10.66
CA ARG A 85 6.83 -19.09 -11.05
C ARG A 85 6.98 -19.28 -12.56
N ASP A 86 6.36 -18.41 -13.35
CA ASP A 86 6.34 -18.52 -14.81
C ASP A 86 7.68 -18.09 -15.46
N THR A 87 8.39 -17.09 -14.91
CA THR A 87 9.67 -16.59 -15.47
C THR A 87 10.91 -17.11 -14.78
N ARG A 88 10.78 -17.68 -13.57
CA ARG A 88 11.86 -18.11 -12.66
C ARG A 88 12.91 -17.02 -12.34
N ARG A 89 12.62 -15.74 -12.63
CA ARG A 89 13.52 -14.61 -12.32
C ARG A 89 13.14 -13.98 -10.98
N ALA A 90 14.03 -14.10 -9.99
CA ALA A 90 13.82 -13.57 -8.65
C ALA A 90 13.69 -12.04 -8.65
N PHE A 91 14.53 -11.36 -9.42
CA PHE A 91 14.43 -9.91 -9.63
C PHE A 91 13.69 -9.60 -10.94
N PRO A 92 12.74 -8.66 -11.00
CA PRO A 92 12.18 -7.84 -9.90
C PRO A 92 10.96 -8.46 -9.19
N HIS A 93 10.50 -9.63 -9.63
CA HIS A 93 9.19 -10.17 -9.25
C HIS A 93 9.05 -10.55 -7.76
N LEU A 94 10.07 -11.16 -7.17
CA LEU A 94 10.04 -11.57 -5.77
C LEU A 94 10.23 -10.38 -4.84
N VAL A 95 11.03 -9.38 -5.24
CA VAL A 95 11.18 -8.12 -4.49
C VAL A 95 9.86 -7.37 -4.43
N ASN A 96 9.14 -7.31 -5.56
CA ASN A 96 7.81 -6.69 -5.59
C ASN A 96 6.78 -7.49 -4.78
N ALA A 97 6.86 -8.84 -4.77
CA ALA A 97 6.04 -9.66 -3.88
C ALA A 97 6.33 -9.35 -2.40
N GLY A 98 7.61 -9.27 -2.03
CA GLY A 98 8.06 -8.89 -0.69
C GLY A 98 7.47 -7.55 -0.25
N LYS A 99 7.52 -6.53 -1.12
CA LYS A 99 6.90 -5.22 -0.88
C LYS A 99 5.41 -5.34 -0.52
N TYR A 100 4.62 -6.05 -1.32
CA TYR A 100 3.18 -6.18 -1.01
C TYR A 100 2.92 -7.05 0.22
N SER A 101 3.85 -7.94 0.58
CA SER A 101 3.72 -8.76 1.79
C SER A 101 3.87 -7.96 3.09
N THR A 102 4.59 -6.84 3.08
CA THR A 102 4.73 -5.99 4.29
C THR A 102 3.38 -5.48 4.77
N THR A 103 2.42 -5.27 3.85
CA THR A 103 1.07 -4.82 4.18
C THR A 103 0.34 -5.81 5.09
N PHE A 104 0.50 -7.13 4.90
CA PHE A 104 -0.12 -8.13 5.77
C PHE A 104 0.38 -7.97 7.21
N PHE A 105 1.70 -7.86 7.38
CA PHE A 105 2.30 -7.70 8.70
C PHE A 105 1.88 -6.38 9.35
N THR A 106 1.92 -5.26 8.61
CA THR A 106 1.48 -3.96 9.12
C THR A 106 0.03 -3.99 9.60
N VAL A 107 -0.88 -4.58 8.82
CA VAL A 107 -2.30 -4.67 9.17
C VAL A 107 -2.52 -5.61 10.36
N THR A 108 -1.85 -6.78 10.40
CA THR A 108 -1.96 -7.72 11.52
C THR A 108 -1.50 -7.09 12.84
N PHE A 109 -0.33 -6.44 12.86
CA PHE A 109 0.18 -5.82 14.08
C PHE A 109 -0.61 -4.57 14.48
N ALA A 110 -1.18 -3.82 13.53
CA ALA A 110 -2.09 -2.72 13.82
C ALA A 110 -3.39 -3.20 14.49
N ALA A 111 -3.96 -4.32 14.00
CA ALA A 111 -5.14 -4.93 14.58
C ALA A 111 -4.86 -5.46 15.99
N LEU A 112 -3.76 -6.21 16.17
CA LEU A 112 -3.32 -6.71 17.48
C LEU A 112 -3.08 -5.58 18.47
N TYR A 113 -2.39 -4.51 18.07
CA TYR A 113 -2.18 -3.33 18.91
C TYR A 113 -3.52 -2.73 19.36
N SER A 114 -4.49 -2.58 18.45
CA SER A 114 -5.79 -1.97 18.75
C SER A 114 -6.60 -2.83 19.73
N THR A 115 -6.62 -4.15 19.53
CA THR A 115 -7.30 -5.09 20.43
C THR A 115 -6.66 -5.16 21.83
N HIS A 116 -5.33 -5.17 21.91
CA HIS A 116 -4.63 -5.22 23.20
C HIS A 116 -4.69 -3.89 23.96
N LYS A 117 -4.73 -2.75 23.24
CA LYS A 117 -4.95 -1.42 23.82
C LYS A 117 -6.31 -1.33 24.53
N GLU A 118 -7.37 -1.86 23.93
CA GLU A 118 -8.70 -1.88 24.58
C GLU A 118 -8.74 -2.78 25.83
N ARG A 119 -7.95 -3.85 25.85
CA ARG A 119 -7.86 -4.80 26.98
C ARG A 119 -6.90 -4.40 28.09
N GLY A 120 -6.10 -3.35 27.92
CA GLY A 120 -5.16 -2.86 28.93
C GLY A 120 -3.99 -3.81 29.26
N HIS A 121 -3.61 -4.70 28.33
CA HIS A 121 -2.47 -5.61 28.54
C HIS A 121 -1.12 -4.92 28.34
N SER A 122 -0.11 -5.31 29.12
CA SER A 122 1.27 -4.78 29.03
C SER A 122 1.96 -5.08 27.68
N ASP A 123 1.51 -6.09 26.94
CA ASP A 123 2.07 -6.49 25.65
C ASP A 123 1.74 -5.52 24.50
N THR A 124 0.85 -4.56 24.74
CA THR A 124 0.44 -3.53 23.77
C THR A 124 1.66 -2.78 23.22
N VAL A 125 2.65 -2.52 24.06
CA VAL A 125 3.90 -1.82 23.69
C VAL A 125 4.72 -2.65 22.69
N VAL A 126 4.76 -3.97 22.85
CA VAL A 126 5.48 -4.87 21.93
C VAL A 126 4.82 -4.87 20.56
N PHE A 127 3.48 -4.98 20.50
CA PHE A 127 2.74 -4.92 19.24
C PHE A 127 2.85 -3.56 18.56
N PHE A 128 2.92 -2.47 19.34
CA PHE A 128 3.18 -1.14 18.81
C PHE A 128 4.55 -1.05 18.13
N TYR A 129 5.62 -1.52 18.78
CA TYR A 129 6.96 -1.53 18.17
C TYR A 129 7.03 -2.41 16.93
N LEU A 130 6.40 -3.59 16.93
CA LEU A 130 6.32 -4.45 15.76
C LEU A 130 5.59 -3.76 14.61
N TRP A 131 4.45 -3.12 14.88
CA TRP A 131 3.72 -2.35 13.87
C TRP A 131 4.58 -1.22 13.28
N VAL A 132 5.23 -0.42 14.12
CA VAL A 132 6.13 0.67 13.67
C VAL A 132 7.29 0.13 12.84
N PHE A 133 7.89 -0.99 13.24
CA PHE A 133 8.97 -1.63 12.49
C PHE A 133 8.53 -2.02 11.07
N PHE A 134 7.37 -2.67 10.91
CA PHE A 134 6.86 -3.02 9.58
C PHE A 134 6.44 -1.79 8.76
N CYS A 135 5.94 -0.72 9.40
CA CYS A 135 5.71 0.57 8.76
C CYS A 135 7.01 1.18 8.21
N ILE A 136 8.10 1.15 8.98
CA ILE A 136 9.42 1.66 8.56
C ILE A 136 9.95 0.86 7.39
N ILE A 137 9.86 -0.47 7.43
CA ILE A 137 10.26 -1.33 6.30
C ILE A 137 9.47 -0.95 5.04
N SER A 138 8.15 -0.79 5.17
CA SER A 138 7.31 -0.39 4.04
C SER A 138 7.75 0.97 3.47
N ALA A 139 7.96 1.97 4.33
CA ALA A 139 8.43 3.30 3.93
C ALA A 139 9.81 3.26 3.23
N TYR A 140 10.74 2.46 3.74
CA TYR A 140 12.06 2.27 3.13
C TYR A 140 11.95 1.71 1.71
N TYR A 141 11.09 0.71 1.49
CA TYR A 141 10.83 0.21 0.14
C TYR A 141 10.27 1.28 -0.80
N TYR A 142 9.42 2.19 -0.32
CA TYR A 142 8.94 3.32 -1.13
C TYR A 142 10.06 4.29 -1.47
N CYS A 143 10.90 4.67 -0.50
CA CYS A 143 12.05 5.55 -0.72
C CYS A 143 13.05 4.95 -1.71
N ALA A 144 13.41 3.67 -1.56
CA ALA A 144 14.36 2.99 -2.44
C ALA A 144 13.86 2.88 -3.89
N ILE A 145 12.54 2.73 -4.10
CA ILE A 145 11.95 2.72 -5.44
C ILE A 145 11.98 4.12 -6.05
N ILE A 146 11.67 5.16 -5.27
CA ILE A 146 11.74 6.54 -5.75
C ILE A 146 13.19 6.91 -6.12
N GLU A 147 14.15 6.49 -5.31
CA GLU A 147 15.58 6.67 -5.58
C GLU A 147 15.98 5.99 -6.90
N ASP A 148 15.70 4.69 -7.09
CA ASP A 148 16.01 3.97 -8.33
C ASP A 148 15.35 4.63 -9.57
N VAL A 149 14.13 5.17 -9.41
CA VAL A 149 13.44 5.92 -10.47
C VAL A 149 14.16 7.24 -10.79
N ILE A 150 14.50 8.04 -9.78
CA ILE A 150 15.22 9.32 -9.96
C ILE A 150 16.56 9.08 -10.64
N LEU A 151 17.31 8.06 -10.20
CA LEU A 151 18.60 7.67 -10.78
C LEU A 151 18.48 7.30 -12.27
N ARG A 152 17.46 6.52 -12.64
CA ARG A 152 17.20 6.17 -14.04
C ARG A 152 16.82 7.37 -14.90
N PHE A 153 16.03 8.31 -14.37
CA PHE A 153 15.67 9.54 -15.08
C PHE A 153 16.86 10.48 -15.25
N ALA A 154 17.68 10.66 -14.21
CA ALA A 154 18.91 11.45 -14.27
C ALA A 154 19.86 10.91 -15.35
N TRP A 155 20.10 9.59 -15.36
CA TRP A 155 20.95 8.95 -16.36
C TRP A 155 20.40 9.06 -17.80
N THR A 156 19.08 8.95 -17.97
CA THR A 156 18.43 9.10 -19.29
C THR A 156 18.55 10.54 -19.82
N ILE A 157 18.41 11.54 -18.94
CA ILE A 157 18.60 12.95 -19.27
C ILE A 157 20.06 13.21 -19.66
N GLN A 158 21.01 12.68 -18.88
CA GLN A 158 22.44 12.80 -19.16
C GLN A 158 22.78 12.25 -20.55
N ILE A 159 22.36 11.02 -20.88
CA ILE A 159 22.59 10.42 -22.19
C ILE A 159 21.96 11.24 -23.31
N SER A 160 20.73 11.73 -23.10
CA SER A 160 20.03 12.53 -24.10
C SER A 160 20.73 13.87 -24.37
N ILE A 161 21.28 14.50 -23.33
CA ILE A 161 22.08 15.73 -23.45
C ILE A 161 23.40 15.43 -24.17
N THR A 162 24.14 14.40 -23.75
CA THR A 162 25.40 14.00 -24.40
C THR A 162 25.20 13.59 -25.87
N ALA A 163 24.06 12.98 -26.21
CA ALA A 163 23.71 12.63 -27.59
C ALA A 163 23.34 13.84 -28.47
N THR A 164 22.84 14.93 -27.87
CA THR A 164 22.43 16.15 -28.60
C THR A 164 23.50 17.25 -28.62
N THR A 165 24.47 17.23 -27.69
CA THR A 165 25.62 18.16 -27.72
C THR A 165 26.70 17.67 -28.67
N PHE A 166 26.73 18.21 -29.89
CA PHE A 166 27.75 17.94 -30.92
C PHE A 166 29.18 18.38 -30.55
N LYS A 167 29.40 19.02 -29.39
CA LYS A 167 30.73 19.47 -28.92
C LYS A 167 31.23 18.57 -27.78
N PRO A 168 32.30 17.78 -27.98
CA PRO A 168 32.77 16.78 -27.01
C PRO A 168 33.10 17.38 -25.63
N HIS A 169 33.64 18.60 -25.58
CA HIS A 169 34.05 19.23 -24.32
C HIS A 169 32.92 19.59 -23.34
N VAL A 170 31.67 19.80 -23.81
CA VAL A 170 30.54 20.11 -22.93
C VAL A 170 29.91 18.84 -22.36
N GLY A 171 29.92 17.75 -23.15
CA GLY A 171 29.44 16.43 -22.73
C GLY A 171 30.23 15.87 -21.54
N ASP A 172 31.55 16.04 -21.53
CA ASP A 172 32.43 15.55 -20.46
C ASP A 172 32.21 16.30 -19.13
N ILE A 173 32.00 17.62 -19.16
CA ILE A 173 31.73 18.42 -17.95
C ILE A 173 30.40 18.03 -17.32
N ILE A 174 29.34 17.89 -18.14
CA ILE A 174 28.01 17.49 -17.66
C ILE A 174 28.05 16.04 -17.13
N ALA A 175 28.78 15.15 -17.79
CA ALA A 175 28.94 13.78 -17.31
C ALA A 175 29.64 13.68 -15.95
N THR A 176 30.57 14.59 -15.66
CA THR A 176 31.29 14.64 -14.38
C THR A 176 30.41 15.20 -13.25
N VAL A 177 29.53 16.16 -13.56
CA VAL A 177 28.59 16.74 -12.57
C VAL A 177 27.48 15.76 -12.18
N PHE A 178 27.03 14.91 -13.11
CA PHE A 178 25.99 13.91 -12.86
C PHE A 178 26.53 12.51 -12.50
N ALA A 179 27.84 12.28 -12.55
CA ALA A 179 28.46 11.01 -12.15
C ALA A 179 28.17 10.52 -10.71
N PRO A 180 27.92 11.38 -9.70
CA PRO A 180 27.57 10.95 -8.35
C PRO A 180 26.05 10.90 -8.07
N LEU A 181 25.21 11.28 -9.04
CA LEU A 181 23.76 11.04 -8.99
C LEU A 181 23.48 9.64 -9.58
#